data_AF-A0A812RP46-F1
#
_entry.id   AF-A0A812RP46-F1
#
_cell.length_a   1.000
_cell.length_b   1.000
_cell.length_c   1.000
_cell.angle_alpha   90.00
_cell.angle_beta   90.00
_cell.angle_gamma   90.00
#
_symmetry.space_group_name_H-M   'P 1'
#
loop_
_entity.id
_entity.type
_entity.pdbx_description
1 polymer ?
#
loop_
_entity_poly.entity_id
_entity_poly.type
_entity_poly.pdbx_seq_one_letter_code
_entity_poly.pdbx_strand_id
1 'polypeptide(L)'
;MFAAGIWLPACADKSSVVCSRCSGRGHRAADCVKPFYRVCNHCKQLGHLVKACPELKAKKESKEKKEKENDARSESEVSTTASEWSGKSTRSRGSRKGNSNGAVGQWQPHHWVLSEDEEREARKLEKKLREISALERMRDEGRVLDVLQLQKLQRKSEIEGHDILRKVRLGYRRVVCSRCSGCGHRAADCVKPFYRVCNHCKQLGHLVKACPELKAKRESKEKKEKENDARSESEVSTTASEWSGKSTRSRGSRKGNSSGAARQWQPHHWVLSEDEEREARKLEKKLREISALERMRDEGRVLDVLQLQKLQRKSEIEGHDILRKVRLGYRRAQLPALAE
;
A
#
# COMPACT_ATOMS: atom_id res chain seq x y z
N MET A 1 -53.51 66.96 -31.48
CA MET A 1 -52.04 66.85 -31.36
C MET A 1 -51.73 65.95 -30.17
N PHE A 2 -51.49 64.66 -30.41
CA PHE A 2 -51.05 63.72 -29.37
C PHE A 2 -49.68 63.18 -29.78
N ALA A 3 -48.68 63.45 -28.93
CA ALA A 3 -47.29 63.11 -29.16
C ALA A 3 -47.07 61.59 -29.01
N ALA A 4 -46.50 60.98 -30.05
CA ALA A 4 -46.08 59.59 -30.03
C ALA A 4 -44.79 59.45 -29.20
N GLY A 5 -44.90 58.75 -28.07
CA GLY A 5 -43.75 58.34 -27.26
C GLY A 5 -42.99 57.20 -27.93
N ILE A 6 -41.74 57.46 -28.32
CA ILE A 6 -40.80 56.44 -28.78
C ILE A 6 -40.07 55.91 -27.54
N TRP A 7 -40.36 54.66 -27.18
CA TRP A 7 -39.62 53.90 -26.19
C TRP A 7 -38.26 53.47 -26.78
N LEU A 8 -37.15 54.04 -26.30
CA LEU A 8 -35.82 53.47 -26.49
C LEU A 8 -35.57 52.41 -25.40
N PRO A 9 -35.15 51.18 -25.73
CA PRO A 9 -34.76 50.19 -24.73
C PRO A 9 -33.43 50.57 -24.07
N ALA A 10 -33.45 50.55 -22.74
CA ALA A 10 -32.33 50.82 -21.85
C ALA A 10 -31.09 49.97 -22.20
N CYS A 11 -29.93 50.63 -22.26
CA CYS A 11 -28.64 49.98 -22.39
C CYS A 11 -28.37 49.06 -21.19
N ALA A 12 -28.01 47.81 -21.49
CA ALA A 12 -27.58 46.80 -20.53
C ALA A 12 -26.41 47.31 -19.67
N ASP A 13 -26.63 47.28 -18.36
CA ASP A 13 -25.69 47.61 -17.31
C ASP A 13 -24.46 46.69 -17.34
N LYS A 14 -23.29 47.25 -17.70
CA LYS A 14 -21.98 46.57 -17.74
C LYS A 14 -21.20 46.73 -16.42
N SER A 15 -21.86 46.78 -15.26
CA SER A 15 -21.20 47.16 -13.99
C SER A 15 -20.63 46.02 -13.12
N SER A 16 -20.60 44.75 -13.56
CA SER A 16 -20.03 43.65 -12.75
C SER A 16 -18.58 43.26 -13.08
N VAL A 17 -17.95 43.89 -14.07
CA VAL A 17 -16.59 43.49 -14.49
C VAL A 17 -15.55 44.05 -13.53
N VAL A 18 -14.95 43.15 -12.75
CA VAL A 18 -13.82 43.44 -11.85
C VAL A 18 -12.51 43.18 -12.59
N CYS A 19 -11.62 44.16 -12.59
CA CYS A 19 -10.29 44.07 -13.16
C CYS A 19 -9.43 43.09 -12.35
N SER A 20 -9.07 41.94 -12.93
CA SER A 20 -8.24 40.93 -12.26
C SER A 20 -6.82 41.40 -11.88
N ARG A 21 -6.41 42.59 -12.35
CA ARG A 21 -5.09 43.17 -12.11
C ARG A 21 -5.06 44.16 -10.95
N CYS A 22 -6.16 44.87 -10.70
CA CYS A 22 -6.21 45.90 -9.65
C CYS A 22 -7.44 45.80 -8.74
N SER A 23 -8.27 44.78 -8.95
CA SER A 23 -9.56 44.54 -8.30
C SER A 23 -10.54 45.72 -8.36
N GLY A 24 -10.28 46.71 -9.21
CA GLY A 24 -11.18 47.82 -9.49
C GLY A 24 -12.37 47.38 -10.34
N ARG A 25 -13.54 47.95 -10.09
CA ARG A 25 -14.78 47.69 -10.85
C ARG A 25 -14.85 48.58 -12.09
N GLY A 26 -15.52 48.12 -13.14
CA GLY A 26 -15.87 48.92 -14.32
C GLY A 26 -14.88 48.83 -15.50
N HIS A 27 -13.81 48.03 -15.42
CA HIS A 27 -12.88 47.81 -16.54
C HIS A 27 -12.27 46.40 -16.52
N ARG A 28 -11.83 45.91 -17.69
CA ARG A 28 -11.10 44.63 -17.82
C ARG A 28 -9.60 44.84 -17.61
N ALA A 29 -8.86 43.75 -17.36
CA ALA A 29 -7.41 43.81 -17.11
C ALA A 29 -6.59 44.42 -18.28
N ALA A 30 -7.16 44.46 -19.49
CA ALA A 30 -6.55 45.07 -20.67
C ALA A 30 -6.59 46.61 -20.62
N ASP A 31 -7.67 47.20 -20.09
CA ASP A 31 -7.93 48.65 -20.08
C ASP A 31 -7.47 49.32 -18.76
N CYS A 32 -6.61 48.63 -17.99
CA CYS A 32 -6.17 49.10 -16.68
C CYS A 32 -5.05 50.13 -16.82
N VAL A 33 -5.33 51.37 -16.42
CA VAL A 33 -4.44 52.54 -16.50
C VAL A 33 -3.22 52.44 -15.55
N LYS A 34 -3.19 51.47 -14.63
CA LYS A 34 -2.03 51.27 -13.74
C LYS A 34 -0.81 50.76 -14.55
N PRO A 35 0.43 51.11 -14.18
CA PRO A 35 1.65 50.67 -14.87
C PRO A 35 1.95 49.16 -14.69
N PHE A 36 2.52 48.53 -15.73
CA PHE A 36 2.70 47.07 -15.90
C PHE A 36 3.78 46.49 -14.97
N TYR A 37 3.41 46.17 -13.72
CA TYR A 37 4.26 45.40 -12.81
C TYR A 37 3.89 43.92 -12.88
N ARG A 38 4.44 43.18 -13.86
CA ARG A 38 4.36 41.71 -13.85
C ARG A 38 5.56 41.14 -13.09
N VAL A 39 5.27 40.34 -12.08
CA VAL A 39 6.24 39.62 -11.26
C VAL A 39 6.44 38.22 -11.84
N CYS A 40 7.69 37.76 -11.93
CA CYS A 40 7.99 36.38 -12.30
C CYS A 40 7.56 35.43 -11.17
N ASN A 41 6.69 34.45 -11.45
CA ASN A 41 6.23 33.49 -10.43
C ASN A 41 7.35 32.56 -9.89
N HIS A 42 8.52 32.51 -10.54
CA HIS A 42 9.64 31.67 -10.11
C HIS A 42 10.63 32.44 -9.22
N CYS A 43 11.20 33.55 -9.68
CA CYS A 43 12.21 34.32 -8.93
C CYS A 43 11.66 35.58 -8.23
N LYS A 44 10.36 35.87 -8.40
CA LYS A 44 9.66 37.04 -7.81
C LYS A 44 10.24 38.40 -8.21
N GLN A 45 11.11 38.46 -9.22
CA GLN A 45 11.63 39.72 -9.76
C GLN A 45 10.64 40.32 -10.78
N LEU A 46 10.70 41.64 -10.93
CA LEU A 46 9.85 42.41 -11.84
C LEU A 46 10.39 42.36 -13.28
N GLY A 47 9.51 42.43 -14.27
CA GLY A 47 9.88 42.70 -15.65
C GLY A 47 10.05 41.48 -16.58
N HIS A 48 9.83 40.25 -16.11
CA HIS A 48 9.88 39.07 -16.97
C HIS A 48 8.85 37.99 -16.58
N LEU A 49 8.52 37.13 -17.55
CA LEU A 49 7.67 35.95 -17.34
C LEU A 49 8.51 34.75 -16.93
N VAL A 50 7.87 33.73 -16.34
CA VAL A 50 8.50 32.45 -15.96
C VAL A 50 9.30 31.84 -17.13
N LYS A 51 8.82 31.99 -18.38
CA LYS A 51 9.50 31.51 -19.59
C LYS A 51 10.81 32.24 -19.90
N ALA A 52 10.95 33.49 -19.49
CA ALA A 52 12.12 34.33 -19.68
C ALA A 52 12.93 34.54 -18.39
N CYS A 53 12.68 33.71 -17.36
CA CYS A 53 13.37 33.81 -16.08
C CYS A 53 14.85 33.41 -16.22
N PRO A 54 15.81 34.31 -15.90
CA PRO A 54 17.23 34.02 -16.03
C PRO A 54 17.67 32.85 -15.15
N GLU A 55 17.14 32.75 -13.93
CA GLU A 55 17.42 31.63 -13.02
C GLU A 55 16.97 30.26 -13.57
N LEU A 56 15.84 30.22 -14.27
CA LEU A 56 15.34 28.96 -14.85
C LEU A 56 16.17 28.53 -16.05
N LYS A 57 16.71 29.47 -16.82
CA LYS A 57 17.64 29.16 -17.91
C LYS A 57 18.96 28.61 -17.36
N ALA A 58 19.57 29.29 -16.38
CA ALA A 58 20.80 28.82 -15.74
C ALA A 58 20.66 27.44 -15.08
N LYS A 59 19.52 27.14 -14.45
CA LYS A 59 19.23 25.80 -13.87
C LYS A 59 19.07 24.71 -14.93
N LYS A 60 18.54 25.04 -16.11
CA LYS A 60 18.42 24.08 -17.22
C LYS A 60 19.78 23.77 -17.83
N GLU A 61 20.59 24.80 -18.08
CA GLU A 61 21.94 24.67 -18.65
C GLU A 61 22.87 23.88 -17.72
N SER A 62 22.82 24.14 -16.41
CA SER A 62 23.62 23.37 -15.43
C SER A 62 23.18 21.90 -15.31
N LYS A 63 21.89 21.61 -15.49
CA LYS A 63 21.38 20.23 -15.51
C LYS A 63 21.84 19.50 -16.77
N GLU A 64 21.75 20.15 -17.94
CA GLU A 64 22.19 19.59 -19.21
C GLU A 64 23.70 19.32 -19.25
N LYS A 65 24.51 20.21 -18.64
CA LYS A 65 25.96 20.01 -18.52
C LYS A 65 26.31 18.82 -17.63
N LYS A 66 25.61 18.63 -16.51
CA LYS A 66 25.78 17.47 -15.63
C LYS A 66 25.35 16.16 -16.28
N GLU A 67 24.33 16.19 -17.14
CA GLU A 67 23.85 15.01 -17.85
C GLU A 67 24.91 14.57 -18.88
N LYS A 68 25.43 15.50 -19.69
CA LYS A 68 26.53 15.23 -20.65
C LYS A 68 27.82 14.73 -19.98
N GLU A 69 28.15 15.23 -18.79
CA GLU A 69 29.33 14.78 -18.03
C GLU A 69 29.17 13.35 -17.49
N ASN A 70 27.97 12.98 -17.03
CA ASN A 70 27.71 11.61 -16.57
C ASN A 70 27.69 10.60 -17.73
N ASP A 71 27.14 10.99 -18.89
CA ASP A 71 27.14 10.16 -20.09
C ASP A 71 28.58 9.90 -20.57
N ALA A 72 29.41 10.94 -20.65
CA ALA A 72 30.83 10.80 -21.02
C ALA A 72 31.63 9.92 -20.04
N ARG A 73 31.32 9.98 -18.74
CA ARG A 73 31.94 9.11 -17.73
C ARG A 73 31.55 7.65 -17.94
N SER A 74 30.28 7.37 -18.23
CA SER A 74 29.79 6.00 -18.43
C SER A 74 30.41 5.30 -19.65
N GLU A 75 30.80 6.06 -20.68
CA GLU A 75 31.49 5.52 -21.85
C GLU A 75 32.96 5.16 -21.59
N SER A 76 33.62 5.88 -20.68
CA SER A 76 35.02 5.59 -20.29
C SER A 76 35.20 4.39 -19.37
N GLU A 77 34.16 3.98 -18.64
CA GLU A 77 34.20 2.85 -17.70
C GLU A 77 33.89 1.49 -18.39
N VAL A 78 33.35 1.49 -19.63
CA VAL A 78 33.03 0.27 -20.41
C VAL A 78 34.19 -0.23 -21.27
N SER A 79 35.24 0.58 -21.49
CA SER A 79 36.40 0.18 -22.31
C SER A 79 37.48 -0.63 -21.56
N THR A 80 37.38 -0.83 -20.24
CA THR A 80 38.49 -1.41 -19.43
C THR A 80 38.16 -2.77 -18.80
N THR A 81 36.98 -3.36 -19.04
CA THR A 81 36.56 -4.65 -18.43
C THR A 81 36.28 -5.76 -19.45
N ALA A 82 36.91 -5.68 -20.63
CA ALA A 82 36.81 -6.69 -21.68
C ALA A 82 38.19 -7.25 -22.05
N SER A 83 38.93 -7.79 -21.08
CA SER A 83 40.04 -8.73 -21.30
C SER A 83 40.34 -9.48 -20.00
N GLU A 84 40.45 -10.80 -20.09
CA GLU A 84 40.76 -11.77 -19.01
C GLU A 84 39.60 -12.34 -18.18
N TRP A 85 38.98 -13.40 -18.71
CA TRP A 85 38.98 -14.70 -18.01
C TRP A 85 38.55 -15.84 -18.94
N SER A 86 39.52 -16.38 -19.67
CA SER A 86 39.50 -17.75 -20.19
C SER A 86 39.98 -18.69 -19.08
N GLY A 87 39.25 -19.78 -18.85
CA GLY A 87 39.30 -20.54 -17.62
C GLY A 87 40.51 -21.45 -17.38
N LYS A 88 40.42 -22.19 -16.28
CA LYS A 88 41.13 -23.45 -16.05
C LYS A 88 40.43 -24.25 -14.96
N SER A 89 40.03 -25.47 -15.32
CA SER A 89 39.69 -26.54 -14.39
C SER A 89 40.98 -27.15 -13.83
N THR A 90 41.01 -27.44 -12.53
CA THR A 90 41.84 -28.53 -11.99
C THR A 90 41.13 -29.16 -10.79
N ARG A 91 40.89 -30.46 -10.88
CA ARG A 91 40.66 -31.35 -9.74
C ARG A 91 41.87 -31.28 -8.79
N SER A 92 41.63 -31.32 -7.49
CA SER A 92 42.49 -32.02 -6.52
C SER A 92 41.73 -32.27 -5.22
N ARG A 93 41.95 -33.47 -4.69
CA ARG A 93 41.30 -34.11 -3.53
C ARG A 93 42.36 -34.24 -2.43
N GLY A 94 42.02 -33.91 -1.18
CA GLY A 94 42.81 -34.21 0.03
C GLY A 94 42.70 -33.09 1.08
N SER A 95 41.88 -33.18 2.13
CA SER A 95 42.03 -33.97 3.38
C SER A 95 42.80 -33.23 4.49
N ARG A 96 42.07 -32.59 5.43
CA ARG A 96 42.00 -32.87 6.89
C ARG A 96 41.66 -31.63 7.75
N LYS A 97 40.59 -31.83 8.54
CA LYS A 97 40.23 -31.35 9.89
C LYS A 97 40.90 -30.08 10.46
N GLY A 98 40.03 -29.14 10.84
CA GLY A 98 40.24 -28.14 11.89
C GLY A 98 38.91 -27.49 12.26
N ASN A 99 38.37 -27.87 13.42
CA ASN A 99 37.07 -27.47 13.95
C ASN A 99 37.20 -26.13 14.71
N SER A 100 36.39 -25.14 14.37
CA SER A 100 35.96 -24.11 15.33
C SER A 100 34.63 -23.48 14.92
N ASN A 101 33.65 -23.74 15.78
CA ASN A 101 32.39 -23.03 16.00
C ASN A 101 32.17 -21.72 15.22
N GLY A 102 31.24 -21.78 14.26
CA GLY A 102 30.60 -20.62 13.65
C GLY A 102 29.18 -20.99 13.25
N ALA A 103 28.20 -20.35 13.88
CA ALA A 103 26.77 -20.63 13.82
C ALA A 103 26.26 -21.03 12.42
N VAL A 104 25.82 -22.27 12.29
CA VAL A 104 25.02 -22.71 11.13
C VAL A 104 23.64 -22.09 11.29
N GLY A 105 23.49 -20.91 10.70
CA GLY A 105 22.21 -20.25 10.52
C GLY A 105 21.24 -21.21 9.85
N GLN A 106 20.27 -21.63 10.63
CA GLN A 106 19.08 -22.36 10.22
C GLN A 106 18.41 -21.62 9.05
N TRP A 107 18.37 -22.26 7.89
CA TRP A 107 17.70 -21.73 6.70
C TRP A 107 16.21 -21.56 6.98
N GLN A 108 15.81 -20.32 7.26
CA GLN A 108 14.41 -19.94 7.40
C GLN A 108 13.84 -19.58 6.02
N PRO A 109 12.72 -20.19 5.57
CA PRO A 109 12.05 -19.83 4.33
C PRO A 109 11.24 -18.55 4.50
N HIS A 110 11.93 -17.42 4.67
CA HIS A 110 11.35 -16.07 4.67
C HIS A 110 12.39 -15.06 4.17
N HIS A 111 12.82 -15.16 2.90
CA HIS A 111 13.74 -14.14 2.37
C HIS A 111 13.63 -13.84 0.87
N TRP A 112 12.68 -14.40 0.11
CA TRP A 112 12.53 -14.00 -1.30
C TRP A 112 11.92 -12.60 -1.38
N VAL A 113 12.77 -11.58 -1.26
CA VAL A 113 12.47 -10.16 -1.30
C VAL A 113 13.22 -9.61 -2.50
N LEU A 114 12.53 -8.87 -3.36
CA LEU A 114 13.19 -8.15 -4.45
C LEU A 114 14.11 -7.09 -3.85
N SER A 115 15.34 -7.02 -4.34
CA SER A 115 16.25 -5.92 -4.02
C SER A 115 15.61 -4.57 -4.38
N GLU A 116 16.07 -3.49 -3.78
CA GLU A 116 15.59 -2.14 -4.08
C GLU A 116 15.70 -1.78 -5.56
N ASP A 117 16.78 -2.20 -6.21
CA ASP A 117 17.00 -1.93 -7.62
C ASP A 117 16.12 -2.85 -8.48
N GLU A 118 15.95 -4.11 -8.08
CA GLU A 118 15.05 -5.05 -8.75
C GLU A 118 13.59 -4.60 -8.67
N GLU A 119 13.14 -4.07 -7.54
CA GLU A 119 11.78 -3.53 -7.40
C GLU A 119 11.58 -2.26 -8.23
N ARG A 120 12.59 -1.40 -8.33
CA ARG A 120 12.56 -0.20 -9.19
C ARG A 120 12.48 -0.60 -10.66
N GLU A 121 13.29 -1.55 -11.09
CA GLU A 121 13.24 -2.10 -12.45
C GLU A 121 11.93 -2.84 -12.72
N ALA A 122 11.43 -3.64 -11.77
CA ALA A 122 10.13 -4.30 -11.88
C ALA A 122 9.02 -3.29 -12.17
N ARG A 123 8.99 -2.16 -11.46
CA ARG A 123 8.00 -1.09 -11.69
C ARG A 123 8.14 -0.45 -13.06
N LYS A 124 9.37 -0.23 -13.54
CA LYS A 124 9.63 0.29 -14.88
C LYS A 124 9.11 -0.69 -15.94
N LEU A 125 9.41 -1.97 -15.79
CA LEU A 125 8.95 -3.03 -16.70
C LEU A 125 7.43 -3.16 -16.68
N GLU A 126 6.79 -3.15 -15.51
CA GLU A 126 5.32 -3.15 -15.37
C GLU A 126 4.66 -1.91 -15.98
N LYS A 127 5.31 -0.74 -15.90
CA LYS A 127 4.81 0.48 -16.56
C LYS A 127 4.88 0.33 -18.07
N LYS A 128 5.98 -0.22 -18.60
CA LYS A 128 6.13 -0.52 -20.04
C LYS A 128 5.07 -1.53 -20.50
N LEU A 129 4.83 -2.61 -19.75
CA LEU A 129 3.79 -3.59 -20.08
C LEU A 129 2.37 -2.98 -20.08
N ARG A 130 2.08 -2.06 -19.16
CA ARG A 130 0.80 -1.31 -19.16
C ARG A 130 0.66 -0.40 -20.38
N GLU A 131 1.72 0.28 -20.78
CA GLU A 131 1.74 1.10 -21.99
C GLU A 131 1.53 0.23 -23.24
N ILE A 132 2.24 -0.90 -23.34
CA ILE A 132 2.08 -1.87 -24.42
C ILE A 132 0.65 -2.41 -24.45
N SER A 133 0.06 -2.77 -23.30
CA SER A 133 -1.34 -3.23 -23.23
C SER A 133 -2.32 -2.14 -23.68
N ALA A 134 -2.00 -0.86 -23.49
CA ALA A 134 -2.80 0.23 -24.02
C ALA A 134 -2.64 0.39 -25.54
N LEU A 135 -1.43 0.18 -26.07
CA LEU A 135 -1.18 0.13 -27.53
C LEU A 135 -1.91 -1.05 -28.17
N GLU A 136 -1.93 -2.23 -27.54
CA GLU A 136 -2.68 -3.40 -28.02
C GLU A 136 -4.17 -3.09 -28.16
N ARG A 137 -4.77 -2.46 -27.14
CA ARG A 137 -6.16 -2.00 -27.24
C ARG A 137 -6.39 -1.01 -28.38
N MET A 138 -5.48 -0.05 -28.60
CA MET A 138 -5.61 0.88 -29.72
C MET A 138 -5.50 0.18 -31.08
N ARG A 139 -4.63 -0.83 -31.20
CA ARG A 139 -4.54 -1.67 -32.41
C ARG A 139 -5.84 -2.44 -32.63
N ASP A 140 -6.38 -3.04 -31.57
CA ASP A 140 -7.59 -3.87 -31.65
C ASP A 140 -8.85 -3.01 -31.91
N GLU A 141 -8.85 -1.75 -31.47
CA GLU A 141 -9.84 -0.72 -31.86
C GLU A 141 -9.69 -0.23 -33.31
N GLY A 142 -8.69 -0.72 -34.06
CA GLY A 142 -8.45 -0.34 -35.45
C GLY A 142 -7.81 1.03 -35.64
N ARG A 143 -7.25 1.64 -34.57
CA ARG A 143 -6.50 2.90 -34.69
C ARG A 143 -5.12 2.61 -35.27
N VAL A 144 -4.70 3.46 -36.21
CA VAL A 144 -3.35 3.37 -36.80
C VAL A 144 -2.32 3.74 -35.74
N LEU A 145 -1.42 2.80 -35.45
CA LEU A 145 -0.28 3.00 -34.56
C LEU A 145 0.93 3.46 -35.36
N ASP A 146 1.69 4.40 -34.79
CA ASP A 146 2.97 4.85 -35.34
C ASP A 146 4.02 3.73 -35.30
N VAL A 147 5.04 3.81 -36.15
CA VAL A 147 6.14 2.85 -36.27
C VAL A 147 6.82 2.61 -34.92
N LEU A 148 7.03 3.67 -34.13
CA LEU A 148 7.60 3.58 -32.79
C LEU A 148 6.68 2.85 -31.80
N GLN A 149 5.35 2.95 -31.97
CA GLN A 149 4.37 2.25 -31.14
C GLN A 149 4.32 0.76 -31.50
N LEU A 150 4.40 0.42 -32.79
CA LEU A 150 4.52 -0.97 -33.25
C LEU A 150 5.82 -1.63 -32.74
N GLN A 151 6.93 -0.90 -32.76
CA GLN A 151 8.19 -1.40 -32.20
C GLN A 151 8.09 -1.67 -30.68
N LYS A 152 7.34 -0.86 -29.93
CA LYS A 152 7.05 -1.13 -28.51
C LYS A 152 6.21 -2.39 -28.31
N LEU A 153 5.25 -2.66 -29.20
CA LEU A 153 4.47 -3.91 -29.18
C LEU A 153 5.37 -5.13 -29.41
N GLN A 154 6.31 -5.05 -30.35
CA GLN A 154 7.23 -6.16 -30.66
C GLN A 154 8.14 -6.52 -29.46
N ARG A 155 8.53 -5.54 -28.65
CA ARG A 155 9.38 -5.74 -27.46
C ARG A 155 8.64 -6.30 -26.24
N LYS A 156 7.33 -6.59 -26.35
CA LYS A 156 6.52 -7.11 -25.24
C LYS A 156 7.09 -8.41 -24.67
N SER A 157 7.42 -9.36 -25.53
CA SER A 157 7.95 -10.69 -25.13
C SER A 157 9.29 -10.58 -24.40
N GLU A 158 10.17 -9.68 -24.83
CA GLU A 158 11.46 -9.40 -24.17
C GLU A 158 11.24 -8.86 -22.74
N ILE A 159 10.27 -7.95 -22.58
CA ILE A 159 9.96 -7.36 -21.28
C ILE A 159 9.34 -8.41 -20.35
N GLU A 160 8.42 -9.23 -20.86
CA GLU A 160 7.77 -10.32 -20.09
C GLU A 160 8.73 -11.45 -19.69
N GLY A 161 9.76 -11.68 -20.50
CA GLY A 161 10.82 -12.65 -20.27
C GLY A 161 11.92 -12.18 -19.32
N HIS A 162 11.92 -10.88 -18.93
CA HIS A 162 12.95 -10.33 -18.07
C HIS A 162 12.99 -11.03 -16.70
N ASP A 163 14.19 -11.39 -16.22
CA ASP A 163 14.39 -12.17 -14.99
C ASP A 163 13.74 -11.55 -13.75
N ILE A 164 13.70 -10.21 -13.69
CA ILE A 164 13.02 -9.48 -12.62
C ILE A 164 11.51 -9.75 -12.61
N LEU A 165 10.85 -9.74 -13.77
CA LEU A 165 9.41 -10.10 -13.83
C LEU A 165 9.18 -11.58 -13.58
N ARG A 166 10.15 -12.44 -13.92
CA ARG A 166 10.14 -13.85 -13.50
C ARG A 166 10.18 -13.98 -11.97
N LYS A 167 11.06 -13.25 -11.27
CA LYS A 167 11.09 -13.19 -9.80
C LYS A 167 9.78 -12.68 -9.21
N VAL A 168 9.17 -11.67 -9.83
CA VAL A 168 7.84 -11.18 -9.43
C VAL A 168 6.78 -12.28 -9.57
N ARG A 169 6.76 -13.02 -10.69
CA ARG A 169 5.82 -14.12 -10.95
C ARG A 169 6.01 -15.28 -9.98
N LEU A 170 7.24 -15.52 -9.53
CA LEU A 170 7.58 -16.51 -8.50
C LEU A 170 7.19 -16.06 -7.08
N GLY A 171 6.56 -14.90 -6.92
CA GLY A 171 6.00 -14.46 -5.64
C GLY A 171 7.00 -13.79 -4.70
N TYR A 172 8.11 -13.25 -5.22
CA TYR A 172 9.05 -12.49 -4.41
C TYR A 172 8.35 -11.27 -3.77
N ARG A 173 8.55 -11.09 -2.46
CA ARG A 173 7.93 -10.06 -1.64
C ARG A 173 8.44 -8.68 -2.05
N ARG A 174 7.52 -7.80 -2.42
CA ARG A 174 7.76 -6.38 -2.69
C ARG A 174 7.65 -5.57 -1.41
N VAL A 175 8.77 -5.14 -0.86
CA VAL A 175 8.77 -4.29 0.35
C VAL A 175 8.65 -2.84 -0.09
N VAL A 176 7.47 -2.26 0.16
CA VAL A 176 7.17 -0.84 -0.09
C VAL A 176 6.91 -0.16 1.25
N CYS A 177 7.58 0.95 1.49
CA CYS A 177 7.37 1.79 2.64
C CYS A 177 6.04 2.53 2.52
N SER A 178 5.10 2.26 3.42
CA SER A 178 3.80 2.96 3.44
C SER A 178 3.89 4.43 3.84
N ARG A 179 5.04 4.89 4.35
CA ARG A 179 5.27 6.27 4.78
C ARG A 179 5.84 7.17 3.70
N CYS A 180 6.70 6.64 2.84
CA CYS A 180 7.38 7.44 1.82
C CYS A 180 7.22 6.89 0.39
N SER A 181 6.46 5.81 0.24
CA SER A 181 6.29 5.05 -1.01
C SER A 181 7.60 4.58 -1.65
N GLY A 182 8.72 4.66 -0.92
CA GLY A 182 10.02 4.11 -1.33
C GLY A 182 10.06 2.59 -1.19
N CYS A 183 10.92 1.94 -1.97
CA CYS A 183 11.17 0.49 -1.88
C CYS A 183 12.25 0.18 -0.83
N GLY A 184 12.35 -1.10 -0.46
CA GLY A 184 13.48 -1.67 0.31
C GLY A 184 13.41 -1.58 1.82
N HIS A 185 12.50 -0.77 2.36
CA HIS A 185 12.35 -0.60 3.81
C HIS A 185 10.88 -0.58 4.21
N ARG A 186 10.59 -0.96 5.46
CA ARG A 186 9.25 -0.81 6.04
C ARG A 186 9.08 0.62 6.56
N ALA A 187 7.85 1.02 6.85
CA ALA A 187 7.57 2.34 7.41
C ALA A 187 8.26 2.63 8.75
N ALA A 188 8.68 1.58 9.46
CA ALA A 188 9.46 1.66 10.70
C ALA A 188 10.90 2.11 10.43
N ASP A 189 11.54 1.61 9.37
CA ASP A 189 12.96 1.85 9.05
C ASP A 189 13.14 3.05 8.09
N CYS A 190 12.10 3.88 7.95
CA CYS A 190 12.08 5.00 7.02
C CYS A 190 12.87 6.19 7.58
N VAL A 191 14.04 6.46 6.99
CA VAL A 191 14.96 7.56 7.35
C VAL A 191 14.37 8.96 7.10
N LYS A 192 13.32 9.10 6.27
CA LYS A 192 12.67 10.40 6.04
C LYS A 192 11.98 10.92 7.31
N PRO A 193 12.11 12.22 7.67
CA PRO A 193 11.53 12.78 8.89
C PRO A 193 10.00 12.62 8.97
N PHE A 194 9.45 12.62 10.19
CA PHE A 194 8.02 12.36 10.46
C PHE A 194 7.12 13.54 10.07
N TYR A 195 6.93 13.77 8.77
CA TYR A 195 5.92 14.72 8.28
C TYR A 195 4.61 13.99 7.99
N ARG A 196 3.90 13.54 9.04
CA ARG A 196 2.53 13.06 8.87
C ARG A 196 1.61 14.27 8.73
N VAL A 197 1.03 14.40 7.53
CA VAL A 197 0.04 15.42 7.18
C VAL A 197 -1.36 14.86 7.46
N CYS A 198 -2.23 15.65 8.07
CA CYS A 198 -3.63 15.29 8.21
C CYS A 198 -4.33 15.30 6.85
N ASN A 199 -4.92 14.17 6.42
CA ASN A 199 -5.59 14.10 5.11
C ASN A 199 -6.83 15.02 4.98
N HIS A 200 -7.36 15.54 6.10
CA HIS A 200 -8.51 16.45 6.08
C HIS A 200 -8.08 17.92 5.99
N CYS A 201 -7.33 18.43 6.97
CA CYS A 201 -6.95 19.84 7.05
C CYS A 201 -5.55 20.16 6.46
N LYS A 202 -4.84 19.15 5.98
CA LYS A 202 -3.48 19.25 5.39
C LYS A 202 -2.41 19.87 6.30
N GLN A 203 -2.69 20.01 7.60
CA GLN A 203 -1.72 20.47 8.59
C GLN A 203 -0.86 19.31 9.11
N LEU A 204 0.34 19.65 9.59
CA LEU A 204 1.30 18.69 10.12
C LEU A 204 0.98 18.28 11.57
N GLY A 205 1.41 17.08 11.95
CA GLY A 205 1.50 16.67 13.36
C GLY A 205 0.26 15.99 13.95
N HIS A 206 -0.81 15.78 13.17
CA HIS A 206 -1.99 15.05 13.65
C HIS A 206 -2.63 14.16 12.60
N LEU A 207 -3.33 13.12 13.05
CA LEU A 207 -4.11 12.23 12.20
C LEU A 207 -5.51 12.80 11.96
N VAL A 208 -6.20 12.32 10.92
CA VAL A 208 -7.62 12.64 10.66
C VAL A 208 -8.49 12.45 11.92
N LYS A 209 -8.17 11.44 12.74
CA LYS A 209 -8.87 11.16 14.01
C LYS A 209 -8.68 12.25 15.07
N ALA A 210 -7.55 12.95 15.07
CA ALA A 210 -7.21 14.02 16.01
C ALA A 210 -7.30 15.41 15.37
N CYS A 211 -7.95 15.53 14.20
CA CYS A 211 -8.04 16.79 13.48
C CYS A 211 -8.96 17.78 14.21
N PRO A 212 -8.50 18.99 14.54
CA PRO A 212 -9.29 19.98 15.28
C PRO A 212 -10.53 20.42 14.48
N GLU A 213 -10.43 20.57 13.15
CA GLU A 213 -11.58 20.89 12.31
C GLU A 213 -12.66 19.80 12.33
N LEU A 214 -12.25 18.53 12.31
CA LEU A 214 -13.20 17.41 12.36
C LEU A 214 -13.83 17.25 13.74
N LYS A 215 -13.07 17.55 14.80
CA LYS A 215 -13.63 17.61 16.16
C LYS A 215 -14.70 18.69 16.28
N ALA A 216 -14.40 19.91 15.84
CA ALA A 216 -15.36 21.02 15.85
C ALA A 216 -16.62 20.72 15.01
N LYS A 217 -16.47 20.09 13.84
CA LYS A 217 -17.62 19.66 13.03
C LYS A 217 -18.49 18.64 13.73
N ARG A 218 -17.90 17.64 14.40
CA ARG A 218 -18.65 16.63 15.17
C ARG A 218 -19.42 17.26 16.33
N GLU A 219 -18.77 18.14 17.09
CA GLU A 219 -19.40 18.87 18.19
C GLU A 219 -20.56 19.77 17.70
N SER A 220 -20.41 20.44 16.57
CA SER A 220 -21.48 21.24 15.97
C SER A 220 -22.67 20.40 15.50
N LYS A 221 -22.42 19.18 15.00
CA LYS A 221 -23.46 18.25 14.58
C LYS A 221 -24.23 17.71 15.78
N GLU A 222 -23.50 17.33 16.83
CA GLU A 222 -24.09 16.84 18.08
C GLU A 222 -24.93 17.91 18.78
N LYS A 223 -24.51 19.18 18.74
CA LYS A 223 -25.33 20.29 19.25
C LYS A 223 -26.63 20.49 18.47
N LYS A 224 -26.57 20.43 17.14
CA LYS A 224 -27.76 20.55 16.28
C LYS A 224 -28.73 19.37 16.45
N GLU A 225 -28.20 18.18 16.66
CA GLU A 225 -29.00 16.97 16.90
C GLU A 225 -29.73 17.09 18.24
N LYS A 226 -29.05 17.49 19.32
CA LYS A 226 -29.68 17.77 20.62
C LYS A 226 -30.71 18.90 20.58
N GLU A 227 -30.50 19.93 19.78
CA GLU A 227 -31.44 21.03 19.59
C GLU A 227 -32.71 20.58 18.84
N ASN A 228 -32.56 19.75 17.81
CA ASN A 228 -33.69 19.17 17.07
C ASN A 228 -34.48 18.18 17.93
N ASP A 229 -33.79 17.34 18.72
CA ASP A 229 -34.44 16.42 19.66
C ASP A 229 -35.26 17.20 20.70
N ALA A 230 -34.68 18.25 21.31
CA ALA A 230 -35.38 19.13 22.25
C ALA A 230 -36.60 19.84 21.63
N ARG A 231 -36.52 20.22 20.35
CA ARG A 231 -37.64 20.81 19.61
C ARG A 231 -38.76 19.78 19.35
N SER A 232 -38.41 18.55 19.00
CA SER A 232 -39.40 17.49 18.79
C SER A 232 -40.16 17.09 20.06
N GLU A 233 -39.55 17.24 21.25
CA GLU A 233 -40.22 17.03 22.53
C GLU A 233 -41.19 18.17 22.89
N SER A 234 -40.95 19.40 22.41
CA SER A 234 -41.85 20.54 22.61
C SER A 234 -43.08 20.52 21.70
N GLU A 235 -42.97 19.88 20.52
CA GLU A 235 -44.04 19.80 19.52
C GLU A 235 -45.00 18.62 19.75
N VAL A 236 -44.66 17.65 20.62
CA VAL A 236 -45.55 16.51 20.97
C VAL A 236 -46.47 16.78 22.17
N SER A 237 -46.45 17.99 22.73
CA SER A 237 -47.17 18.35 23.96
C SER A 237 -48.57 18.96 23.74
N THR A 238 -49.07 19.06 22.50
CA THR A 238 -50.38 19.71 22.21
C THR A 238 -51.44 18.84 21.52
N THR A 239 -51.18 17.56 21.24
CA THR A 239 -52.21 16.65 20.70
C THR A 239 -52.12 15.26 21.30
N ALA A 240 -52.87 15.04 22.39
CA ALA A 240 -53.61 13.81 22.73
C ALA A 240 -53.83 13.74 24.25
N SER A 241 -54.94 14.31 24.70
CA SER A 241 -55.64 13.79 25.88
C SER A 241 -56.66 12.74 25.43
N GLU A 242 -56.84 11.74 26.30
CA GLU A 242 -57.90 10.72 26.31
C GLU A 242 -57.71 9.47 25.43
N TRP A 243 -57.01 8.46 25.97
CA TRP A 243 -57.68 7.20 26.29
C TRP A 243 -56.94 6.45 27.40
N SER A 244 -57.65 6.19 28.49
CA SER A 244 -57.25 5.31 29.59
C SER A 244 -57.22 3.85 29.17
N GLY A 245 -56.13 3.14 29.47
CA GLY A 245 -56.08 1.68 29.34
C GLY A 245 -54.93 1.11 30.18
N LYS A 246 -55.27 0.54 31.33
CA LYS A 246 -54.35 -0.10 32.29
C LYS A 246 -53.56 -1.24 31.63
N SER A 247 -52.25 -1.31 31.88
CA SER A 247 -51.56 -2.59 32.02
C SER A 247 -50.32 -2.41 32.89
N THR A 248 -50.31 -3.14 34.00
CA THR A 248 -49.25 -3.25 34.98
C THR A 248 -48.06 -4.00 34.38
N ARG A 249 -46.85 -3.45 34.53
CA ARG A 249 -45.66 -4.27 34.81
C ARG A 249 -44.53 -3.43 35.40
N SER A 250 -44.14 -3.86 36.59
CA SER A 250 -43.19 -3.27 37.51
C SER A 250 -41.81 -3.10 36.89
N ARG A 251 -41.30 -1.86 36.92
CA ARG A 251 -39.92 -1.52 36.56
C ARG A 251 -39.04 -1.69 37.80
N GLY A 252 -38.46 -2.88 37.94
CA GLY A 252 -37.36 -3.13 38.88
C GLY A 252 -36.09 -2.42 38.39
N SER A 253 -35.78 -1.29 39.02
CA SER A 253 -34.52 -0.58 38.89
C SER A 253 -33.38 -1.40 39.51
N ARG A 254 -32.42 -1.85 38.71
CA ARG A 254 -31.10 -2.26 39.20
C ARG A 254 -30.04 -1.35 38.61
N LYS A 255 -29.59 -0.39 39.44
CA LYS A 255 -28.26 0.21 39.34
C LYS A 255 -27.23 -0.89 39.60
N GLY A 256 -26.45 -1.22 38.59
CA GLY A 256 -25.26 -2.05 38.70
C GLY A 256 -24.02 -1.20 38.47
N ASN A 257 -23.40 -0.77 39.56
CA ASN A 257 -21.99 -0.39 39.58
C ASN A 257 -21.17 -1.62 39.17
N SER A 258 -20.31 -1.48 38.16
CA SER A 258 -19.13 -2.33 38.06
C SER A 258 -17.92 -1.45 37.75
N SER A 259 -17.22 -1.18 38.84
CA SER A 259 -15.79 -0.91 38.96
C SER A 259 -14.96 -1.38 37.78
N GLY A 260 -14.03 -0.51 37.38
CA GLY A 260 -12.99 -0.81 36.43
C GLY A 260 -12.19 -2.03 36.88
N ALA A 261 -12.27 -3.09 36.08
CA ALA A 261 -11.24 -4.09 35.97
C ALA A 261 -10.72 -3.97 34.53
N ALA A 262 -9.42 -3.71 34.42
CA ALA A 262 -8.69 -3.71 33.17
C ALA A 262 -9.08 -4.95 32.36
N ARG A 263 -9.65 -4.75 31.16
CA ARG A 263 -9.85 -5.83 30.20
C ARG A 263 -8.47 -6.32 29.76
N GLN A 264 -7.93 -7.27 30.51
CA GLN A 264 -6.87 -8.16 30.05
C GLN A 264 -7.35 -8.78 28.74
N TRP A 265 -6.60 -8.53 27.67
CA TRP A 265 -6.77 -9.21 26.39
C TRP A 265 -6.71 -10.72 26.62
N GLN A 266 -7.83 -11.42 26.41
CA GLN A 266 -7.84 -12.87 26.32
C GLN A 266 -7.97 -13.28 24.85
N PRO A 267 -6.94 -13.89 24.24
CA PRO A 267 -6.97 -14.32 22.85
C PRO A 267 -7.74 -15.63 22.72
N HIS A 268 -9.07 -15.56 22.71
CA HIS A 268 -9.92 -16.69 22.35
C HIS A 268 -10.55 -16.42 20.98
N HIS A 269 -9.97 -16.98 19.90
CA HIS A 269 -10.73 -17.56 18.76
C HIS A 269 -9.80 -18.10 17.64
N TRP A 270 -8.89 -19.02 17.97
CA TRP A 270 -8.18 -19.80 16.94
C TRP A 270 -8.55 -21.27 17.14
N VAL A 271 -9.64 -21.67 16.49
CA VAL A 271 -10.13 -23.06 16.46
C VAL A 271 -9.66 -23.66 15.14
N LEU A 272 -9.13 -24.88 15.16
CA LEU A 272 -8.87 -25.63 13.92
C LEU A 272 -10.19 -25.91 13.22
N SER A 273 -10.22 -25.74 11.90
CA SER A 273 -11.37 -26.20 11.11
C SER A 273 -11.57 -27.70 11.29
N GLU A 274 -12.77 -28.21 11.05
CA GLU A 274 -13.05 -29.65 11.12
C GLU A 274 -12.13 -30.47 10.20
N ASP A 275 -11.84 -29.95 9.01
CA ASP A 275 -10.92 -30.59 8.06
C ASP A 275 -9.48 -30.57 8.57
N GLU A 276 -9.06 -29.45 9.16
CA GLU A 276 -7.73 -29.31 9.75
C GLU A 276 -7.54 -30.23 10.96
N GLU A 277 -8.58 -30.43 11.78
CA GLU A 277 -8.56 -31.37 12.89
C GLU A 277 -8.49 -32.83 12.42
N ARG A 278 -9.23 -33.20 11.35
CA ARG A 278 -9.13 -34.55 10.75
C ARG A 278 -7.72 -34.81 10.23
N GLU A 279 -7.13 -33.82 9.56
CA GLU A 279 -5.76 -33.92 9.06
C GLU A 279 -4.73 -33.94 10.20
N ALA A 280 -4.93 -33.14 11.26
CA ALA A 280 -4.10 -33.17 12.46
C ALA A 280 -4.07 -34.58 13.08
N ARG A 281 -5.25 -35.22 13.25
CA ARG A 281 -5.34 -36.59 13.79
C ARG A 281 -4.64 -37.62 12.91
N LYS A 282 -4.73 -37.49 11.58
CA LYS A 282 -4.01 -38.35 10.63
C LYS A 282 -2.48 -38.17 10.73
N LEU A 283 -2.02 -36.93 10.84
CA LEU A 283 -0.59 -36.62 11.00
C LEU A 283 -0.05 -37.11 12.35
N GLU A 284 -0.82 -36.96 13.43
CA GLU A 284 -0.48 -37.47 14.77
C GLU A 284 -0.44 -39.00 14.83
N LYS A 285 -1.35 -39.70 14.12
CA LYS A 285 -1.27 -41.17 13.99
C LYS A 285 0.02 -41.59 13.28
N LYS A 286 0.38 -40.91 12.19
CA LYS A 286 1.65 -41.17 11.47
C LYS A 286 2.87 -40.89 12.34
N LEU A 287 2.87 -39.83 13.16
CA LEU A 287 3.97 -39.56 14.10
C LEU A 287 4.08 -40.64 15.18
N ARG A 288 2.96 -41.17 15.70
CA ARG A 288 3.00 -42.30 16.65
C ARG A 288 3.58 -43.57 16.02
N GLU A 289 3.18 -43.89 14.79
CA GLU A 289 3.75 -45.01 14.03
C GLU A 289 5.26 -44.83 13.82
N ILE A 290 5.69 -43.63 13.45
CA ILE A 290 7.12 -43.30 13.28
C ILE A 290 7.87 -43.42 14.61
N SER A 291 7.31 -42.95 15.73
CA SER A 291 7.92 -43.13 17.06
C SER A 291 8.04 -44.59 17.47
N ALA A 292 7.11 -45.45 17.06
CA ALA A 292 7.23 -46.90 17.26
C ALA A 292 8.36 -47.50 16.40
N LEU A 293 8.52 -47.04 15.15
CA LEU A 293 9.65 -47.43 14.29
C LEU A 293 10.99 -46.94 14.86
N GLU A 294 11.06 -45.75 15.46
CA GLU A 294 12.27 -45.24 16.12
C GLU A 294 12.67 -46.12 17.29
N ARG A 295 11.70 -46.55 18.11
CA ARG A 295 11.96 -47.51 19.19
C ARG A 295 12.49 -48.84 18.66
N MET A 296 11.93 -49.37 17.58
CA MET A 296 12.43 -50.61 16.97
C MET A 296 13.84 -50.46 16.40
N ARG A 297 14.19 -49.29 15.84
CA ARG A 297 15.56 -48.98 15.42
C ARG A 297 16.50 -48.95 16.62
N ASP A 298 16.09 -48.29 17.70
CA ASP A 298 16.91 -48.09 18.90
C ASP A 298 17.07 -49.41 19.70
N GLU A 299 16.10 -50.34 19.60
CA GLU A 299 16.21 -51.74 20.05
C GLU A 299 17.12 -52.60 19.15
N GLY A 300 17.66 -52.06 18.07
CA GLY A 300 18.56 -52.76 17.15
C GLY A 300 17.88 -53.75 16.21
N ARG A 301 16.55 -53.68 16.05
CA ARG A 301 15.84 -54.52 15.07
C ARG A 301 16.07 -53.97 13.66
N VAL A 302 16.27 -54.87 12.71
CA VAL A 302 16.42 -54.49 11.30
C VAL A 302 15.09 -53.99 10.78
N LEU A 303 15.05 -52.73 10.34
CA LEU A 303 13.89 -52.11 9.71
C LEU A 303 13.96 -52.29 8.19
N ASP A 304 12.81 -52.59 7.59
CA ASP A 304 12.67 -52.67 6.14
C ASP A 304 12.83 -51.29 5.48
N VAL A 305 13.17 -51.27 4.19
CA VAL A 305 13.41 -50.06 3.39
C VAL A 305 12.21 -49.11 3.45
N LEU A 306 11.00 -49.64 3.41
CA LEU A 306 9.76 -48.86 3.54
C LEU A 306 9.57 -48.24 4.93
N GLN A 307 10.08 -48.90 5.99
CA GLN A 307 10.02 -48.39 7.36
C GLN A 307 11.06 -47.28 7.58
N LEU A 308 12.26 -47.42 7.01
CA LEU A 308 13.29 -46.37 6.99
C LEU A 308 12.80 -45.12 6.24
N GLN A 309 12.09 -45.30 5.12
CA GLN A 309 11.49 -44.18 4.38
C GLN A 309 10.43 -43.44 5.21
N LYS A 310 9.64 -44.15 6.03
CA LYS A 310 8.70 -43.52 6.98
C LYS A 310 9.42 -42.71 8.07
N LEU A 311 10.57 -43.19 8.56
CA LEU A 311 11.42 -42.45 9.50
C LEU A 311 11.97 -41.15 8.87
N GLN A 312 12.39 -41.18 7.61
CA GLN A 312 12.91 -39.99 6.91
C GLN A 312 11.84 -38.91 6.75
N ARG A 313 10.58 -39.31 6.49
CA ARG A 313 9.43 -38.40 6.36
C ARG A 313 8.93 -37.79 7.67
N LYS A 314 9.51 -38.15 8.82
CA LYS A 314 9.17 -37.60 10.14
C LYS A 314 9.24 -36.06 10.16
N SER A 315 10.35 -35.52 9.67
CA SER A 315 10.61 -34.07 9.66
C SER A 315 9.59 -33.29 8.81
N GLU A 316 9.15 -33.88 7.69
CA GLU A 316 8.12 -33.31 6.80
C GLU A 316 6.75 -33.25 7.50
N ILE A 317 6.41 -34.31 8.24
CA ILE A 317 5.14 -34.39 8.99
C ILE A 317 5.14 -33.40 10.15
N GLU A 318 6.23 -33.32 10.92
CA GLU A 318 6.39 -32.35 12.02
C GLU A 318 6.39 -30.88 11.53
N GLY A 319 6.89 -30.65 10.32
CA GLY A 319 6.88 -29.36 9.64
C GLY A 319 5.54 -28.93 9.07
N HIS A 320 4.53 -29.81 9.05
CA HIS A 320 3.23 -29.51 8.45
C HIS A 320 2.52 -28.35 9.18
N ASP A 321 1.95 -27.42 8.42
CA ASP A 321 1.33 -26.20 8.94
C ASP A 321 0.22 -26.47 9.96
N ILE A 322 -0.50 -27.57 9.80
CA ILE A 322 -1.56 -27.99 10.73
C ILE A 322 -0.97 -28.38 12.10
N LEU A 323 0.10 -29.17 12.15
CA LEU A 323 0.76 -29.49 13.42
C LEU A 323 1.46 -28.26 14.02
N ARG A 324 1.87 -27.30 13.18
CA ARG A 324 2.33 -25.98 13.65
C ARG A 324 1.19 -25.20 14.32
N LYS A 325 -0.02 -25.21 13.76
CA LYS A 325 -1.21 -24.61 14.41
C LYS A 325 -1.57 -25.32 15.72
N VAL A 326 -1.48 -26.65 15.77
CA VAL A 326 -1.65 -27.42 17.02
C VAL A 326 -0.62 -26.99 18.09
N ARG A 327 0.66 -26.86 17.73
CA ARG A 327 1.73 -26.39 18.63
C ARG A 327 1.54 -24.96 19.12
N LEU A 328 0.91 -24.11 18.32
CA LEU A 328 0.58 -22.72 18.68
C LEU A 328 -0.65 -22.62 19.61
N GLY A 329 -1.24 -23.76 20.03
CA GLY A 329 -2.32 -23.81 21.01
C GLY A 329 -3.71 -23.54 20.42
N TYR A 330 -3.91 -23.80 19.13
CA TYR A 330 -5.24 -23.70 18.52
C TYR A 330 -6.19 -24.71 19.19
N ARG A 331 -7.43 -24.28 19.46
CA ARG A 331 -8.46 -25.13 20.07
C ARG A 331 -8.84 -26.23 19.07
N ARG A 332 -8.78 -27.49 19.51
CA ARG A 332 -9.21 -28.64 18.71
C ARG A 332 -10.72 -28.65 18.55
N ALA A 333 -11.20 -28.91 17.34
CA ALA A 333 -12.62 -29.13 17.11
C ALA A 333 -13.02 -30.48 17.75
N GLN A 334 -14.13 -30.50 18.49
CA GLN A 334 -14.69 -31.75 19.00
C GLN A 334 -15.36 -32.49 17.84
N LEU A 335 -14.60 -33.27 17.08
CA LEU A 335 -15.17 -34.15 16.07
C LEU A 335 -15.81 -35.36 16.77
N PRO A 336 -17.09 -35.69 16.50
CA PRO A 336 -17.69 -36.93 16.95
C PRO A 336 -16.89 -38.12 16.40
N ALA A 337 -16.77 -39.18 17.20
CA ALA A 337 -16.13 -40.40 16.75
C ALA A 337 -16.91 -40.95 15.55
N LEU A 338 -16.34 -40.84 14.35
CA LEU A 338 -16.85 -41.60 13.21
C LEU A 338 -16.58 -43.07 13.52
N ALA A 339 -17.64 -43.85 13.65
CA ALA A 339 -17.57 -45.30 13.72
C ALA A 339 -16.73 -45.81 12.54
N GLU A 340 -15.75 -46.65 12.87
CA GLU A 340 -14.80 -47.24 11.93
C GLU A 340 -15.47 -48.11 10.86
#